data_AF-A0AAW0FTD5-F1
#
_entry.id   AF-A0AAW0FTD5-F1
#
_cell.length_a   1.000
_cell.length_b   1.000
_cell.length_c   1.000
_cell.angle_alpha   90.00
_cell.angle_beta   90.00
_cell.angle_gamma   90.00
#
_symmetry.space_group_name_H-M   'P 1'
#
loop_
_entity.id
_entity.type
_entity.pdbx_description
1 polymer ?
#
loop_
_entity_poly.entity_id
_entity_poly.type
_entity_poly.pdbx_seq_one_letter_code
_entity_poly.pdbx_strand_id
1 'polypeptide(L)'
;MHSWLRWLQETPYVFSFDSNWKRDDISVFPDALYILREEPVLPTRALKEAFRLATEGHVSWLSDLKHALRRLPVPVEFSYAEWPTIDSVNEVIGHVKSALLLHLQQTVDLAIRLPILQLRLDPLGEGEKFPRKHVLLFRKYLEIPTLKHRRALTRLLVGEHPIAIERLRRDNIPREWRICRYCQRRGVVEDEAHILLECISSHALEDCRLQFISSMAGLLPLVTRRTPHREHRLSLIIQALACKETLGHVAGFVADVFDILEVTPPLEIRSVEQYLELDAYWHV
;
A
#
# COMPACT_ATOMS: atom_id res chain seq x y z
N MET A 1 9.59 -11.22 -7.48
CA MET A 1 8.53 -11.58 -6.51
C MET A 1 8.44 -13.09 -6.19
N HIS A 2 9.27 -13.96 -6.81
CA HIS A 2 9.28 -15.41 -6.57
C HIS A 2 10.37 -15.91 -5.58
N SER A 3 11.25 -15.04 -5.08
CA SER A 3 12.33 -15.44 -4.15
C SER A 3 11.87 -15.62 -2.70
N TRP A 4 10.82 -14.90 -2.27
CA TRP A 4 10.31 -14.97 -0.90
C TRP A 4 9.53 -16.27 -0.61
N LEU A 5 8.75 -16.75 -1.60
CA LEU A 5 8.03 -18.03 -1.46
C LEU A 5 8.99 -19.22 -1.49
N ARG A 6 10.10 -19.12 -2.24
CA ARG A 6 11.12 -20.18 -2.31
C ARG A 6 11.94 -20.27 -1.01
N TRP A 7 12.21 -19.14 -0.34
CA TRP A 7 12.87 -19.12 0.98
C TRP A 7 12.05 -19.79 2.09
N LEU A 8 10.71 -19.66 2.06
CA LEU A 8 9.81 -20.32 3.01
C LEU A 8 9.69 -21.83 2.82
N GLN A 9 9.97 -22.35 1.62
CA GLN A 9 9.84 -23.77 1.29
C GLN A 9 11.12 -24.58 1.53
N GLU A 10 12.29 -23.94 1.58
CA GLU A 10 13.59 -24.64 1.64
C GLU A 10 14.19 -24.73 3.07
N THR A 11 13.54 -24.16 4.09
CA THR A 11 13.94 -24.34 5.50
C THR A 11 13.34 -25.62 6.11
N PRO A 12 14.14 -26.59 6.61
CA PRO A 12 13.62 -27.89 7.07
C PRO A 12 12.92 -27.86 8.44
N TYR A 13 12.69 -26.69 9.04
CA TYR A 13 12.05 -26.56 10.35
C TYR A 13 10.72 -25.80 10.23
N VAL A 14 9.66 -26.61 10.05
CA VAL A 14 8.27 -26.43 10.48
C VAL A 14 7.65 -25.04 10.29
N PHE A 15 7.04 -24.81 9.13
CA PHE A 15 5.77 -24.06 9.04
C PHE A 15 4.89 -24.72 7.98
N SER A 16 4.16 -25.76 8.40
CA SER A 16 3.03 -26.29 7.64
C SER A 16 1.88 -25.29 7.74
N PHE A 17 1.57 -24.62 6.63
CA PHE A 17 0.41 -23.73 6.52
C PHE A 17 -0.86 -24.59 6.38
N ASP A 18 -1.45 -24.94 7.52
CA ASP A 18 -2.78 -25.52 7.58
C ASP A 18 -3.81 -24.43 7.96
N SER A 19 -4.97 -24.43 7.30
CA SER A 19 -5.94 -23.32 7.25
C SER A 19 -6.76 -23.08 8.53
N ASN A 20 -6.27 -23.52 9.70
CA ASN A 20 -6.92 -23.40 11.00
C ASN A 20 -6.15 -22.49 11.97
N TRP A 21 -5.69 -21.34 11.49
CA TRP A 21 -5.07 -20.31 12.32
C TRP A 21 -6.08 -19.72 13.33
N LYS A 22 -6.02 -20.17 14.59
CA LYS A 22 -6.62 -19.48 15.73
C LYS A 22 -5.70 -18.33 16.16
N ARG A 23 -6.30 -17.29 16.76
CA ARG A 23 -5.75 -15.95 17.01
C ARG A 23 -4.59 -15.87 18.00
N ASP A 24 -4.05 -17.00 18.46
CA ASP A 24 -3.25 -17.08 19.70
C ASP A 24 -1.73 -17.27 19.48
N ASP A 25 -1.26 -17.53 18.25
CA ASP A 25 0.15 -17.95 18.02
C ASP A 25 1.14 -16.82 17.65
N ILE A 26 0.83 -15.56 17.97
CA ILE A 26 1.80 -14.45 17.93
C ILE A 26 1.80 -13.72 19.29
N SER A 27 2.10 -14.44 20.37
CA SER A 27 2.00 -13.95 21.76
C SER A 27 3.35 -13.73 22.49
N VAL A 28 4.49 -13.82 21.80
CA VAL A 28 5.84 -13.72 22.39
C VAL A 28 6.02 -12.53 23.36
N PHE A 29 5.52 -11.34 22.99
CA PHE A 29 5.64 -10.14 23.80
C PHE A 29 4.55 -10.00 24.88
N PRO A 30 3.26 -10.26 24.60
CA PRO A 30 2.22 -10.40 25.62
C PRO A 30 2.58 -11.40 26.73
N ASP A 31 3.20 -12.52 26.37
CA ASP A 31 3.59 -13.57 27.31
C ASP A 31 4.76 -13.13 28.20
N ALA A 32 5.77 -12.44 27.64
CA ALA A 32 6.86 -11.88 28.44
C ALA A 32 6.35 -10.84 29.45
N LEU A 33 5.42 -9.97 29.06
CA LEU A 33 4.79 -9.01 29.98
C LEU A 33 3.96 -9.71 31.06
N TYR A 34 3.25 -10.77 30.72
CA TYR A 34 2.52 -11.60 31.69
C TYR A 34 3.48 -12.24 32.70
N ILE A 35 4.57 -12.85 32.23
CA ILE A 35 5.58 -13.50 33.09
C ILE A 35 6.21 -12.49 34.06
N LEU A 36 6.52 -11.28 33.59
CA LEU A 36 7.13 -10.23 34.43
C LEU A 36 6.15 -9.57 35.40
N ARG A 37 4.84 -9.66 35.17
CA ARG A 37 3.81 -9.08 36.05
C ARG A 37 3.30 -10.05 37.09
N GLU A 38 2.94 -11.26 36.65
CA GLU A 38 2.24 -12.25 37.47
C GLU A 38 3.19 -13.29 38.07
N GLU A 39 4.46 -13.30 37.62
CA GLU A 39 5.52 -14.22 38.05
C GLU A 39 5.12 -15.69 38.24
N PRO A 40 4.41 -16.32 37.28
CA PRO A 40 4.02 -17.72 37.39
C PRO A 40 5.26 -18.62 37.49
N VAL A 41 5.24 -19.59 38.41
CA VAL A 41 6.45 -20.33 38.85
C VAL A 41 7.23 -20.98 37.69
N LEU A 42 6.56 -21.71 36.79
CA LEU A 42 7.23 -22.41 35.70
C LEU A 42 7.71 -21.47 34.58
N PRO A 43 6.87 -20.58 34.02
CA PRO A 43 7.32 -19.63 32.99
C PRO A 43 8.43 -18.69 33.45
N THR A 44 8.38 -18.21 34.70
CA THR A 44 9.45 -17.36 35.26
C THR A 44 10.77 -18.09 35.33
N ARG A 45 10.78 -19.38 35.74
CA ARG A 45 12.00 -20.21 35.73
C ARG A 45 12.52 -20.44 34.32
N ALA A 46 11.63 -20.73 33.37
CA ALA A 46 11.99 -20.90 31.97
C ALA A 46 12.61 -19.63 31.38
N LEU A 47 12.04 -18.45 31.66
CA LEU A 47 12.59 -17.17 31.24
C LEU A 47 13.96 -16.89 31.88
N LYS A 48 14.12 -17.21 33.17
CA LYS A 48 15.41 -17.08 33.89
C LYS A 48 16.49 -17.93 33.25
N GLU A 49 16.16 -19.17 32.91
CA GLU A 49 17.09 -20.07 32.24
C GLU A 49 17.41 -19.61 30.81
N ALA A 50 16.41 -19.18 30.04
CA ALA A 50 16.62 -18.67 28.68
C ALA A 50 17.52 -17.41 28.68
N PHE A 51 17.37 -16.54 29.68
CA PHE A 51 18.21 -15.38 29.89
C PHE A 51 19.65 -15.78 30.21
N ARG A 52 19.85 -16.68 31.18
CA ARG A 52 21.17 -17.21 31.57
C ARG A 52 21.90 -17.78 30.35
N LEU A 53 21.23 -18.65 29.60
CA LEU A 53 21.77 -19.24 28.37
C LEU A 53 22.17 -18.16 27.35
N ALA A 54 21.30 -17.17 27.10
CA ALA A 54 21.61 -16.08 26.16
C ALA A 54 22.81 -15.23 26.61
N THR A 55 22.92 -14.92 27.91
CA THR A 55 24.06 -14.16 28.45
C THR A 55 25.38 -14.91 28.39
N GLU A 56 25.34 -16.24 28.49
CA GLU A 56 26.51 -17.13 28.34
C GLU A 56 26.86 -17.40 26.87
N GLY A 57 26.08 -16.88 25.91
CA GLY A 57 26.31 -17.07 24.48
C GLY A 57 25.78 -18.40 23.93
N HIS A 58 24.95 -19.11 24.70
CA HIS A 58 24.26 -20.32 24.27
C HIS A 58 22.97 -20.00 23.52
N VAL A 59 22.55 -20.94 22.66
CA VAL A 59 21.26 -20.84 21.97
C VAL A 59 20.10 -20.94 22.95
N SER A 60 19.20 -19.97 22.87
CA SER A 60 17.97 -19.94 23.64
C SER A 60 16.90 -19.16 22.87
N TRP A 61 15.65 -19.29 23.30
CA TRP A 61 14.56 -18.50 22.75
C TRP A 61 14.84 -16.98 22.78
N LEU A 62 15.56 -16.50 23.81
CA LEU A 62 15.90 -15.09 23.95
C LEU A 62 17.00 -14.64 22.97
N SER A 63 18.00 -15.49 22.71
CA SER A 63 18.99 -15.21 21.65
C SER A 63 18.34 -15.24 20.27
N ASP A 64 17.42 -16.17 20.03
CA ASP A 64 16.69 -16.29 18.76
C ASP A 64 15.81 -15.07 18.52
N LEU A 65 15.13 -14.55 19.55
CA LEU A 65 14.37 -13.31 19.49
C LEU A 65 15.26 -12.13 19.08
N LYS A 66 16.44 -11.97 19.67
CA LYS A 66 17.40 -10.92 19.27
C LYS A 66 17.79 -11.04 17.80
N HIS A 67 18.09 -12.26 17.34
CA HIS A 67 18.43 -12.49 15.93
C HIS A 67 17.27 -12.20 14.99
N ALA A 68 16.04 -12.58 15.36
CA ALA A 68 14.85 -12.29 14.58
C ALA A 68 14.59 -10.78 14.47
N LEU A 69 14.69 -10.05 15.59
CA LEU A 69 14.50 -8.58 15.64
C LEU A 69 15.52 -7.84 14.77
N ARG A 70 16.77 -8.28 14.75
CA ARG A 70 17.82 -7.72 13.88
C ARG A 70 17.62 -8.01 12.40
N ARG A 71 16.89 -9.08 12.06
CA ARG A 71 16.62 -9.49 10.66
C ARG A 71 15.38 -8.84 10.07
N LEU A 72 14.65 -8.04 10.84
CA LEU A 72 13.52 -7.25 10.33
C LEU A 72 14.01 -6.28 9.23
N PRO A 73 13.16 -5.91 8.25
CA PRO A 73 13.52 -4.95 7.21
C PRO A 73 14.03 -3.61 7.76
N VAL A 74 13.49 -3.20 8.91
CA VAL A 74 14.04 -2.16 9.76
C VAL A 74 14.51 -2.86 11.05
N PRO A 75 15.83 -3.01 11.27
CA PRO A 75 16.36 -3.74 12.41
C PRO A 75 15.93 -3.11 13.74
N VAL A 76 15.56 -3.95 14.71
CA VAL A 76 15.28 -3.55 16.08
C VAL A 76 16.36 -4.11 16.99
N GLU A 77 17.04 -3.23 17.72
CA GLU A 77 18.02 -3.67 18.71
C GLU A 77 17.33 -4.16 19.98
N PHE A 78 17.83 -5.28 20.48
CA PHE A 78 17.39 -5.91 21.71
C PHE A 78 18.61 -6.40 22.47
N SER A 79 18.75 -5.94 23.71
CA SER A 79 19.84 -6.29 24.61
C SER A 79 19.32 -7.13 25.76
N TYR A 80 20.09 -8.15 26.12
CA TYR A 80 19.91 -8.96 27.32
C TYR A 80 21.12 -8.81 28.27
N ALA A 81 21.80 -7.67 28.22
CA ALA A 81 22.87 -7.35 29.18
C ALA A 81 22.34 -7.26 30.62
N GLU A 82 21.08 -6.86 30.76
CA GLU A 82 20.36 -6.76 32.03
C GLU A 82 19.06 -7.57 31.96
N TRP A 83 18.56 -7.98 33.12
CA TRP A 83 17.29 -8.70 33.22
C TRP A 83 16.14 -7.84 32.66
N PRO A 84 15.26 -8.39 31.80
CA PRO A 84 14.17 -7.62 31.21
C PRO A 84 13.18 -7.12 32.26
N THR A 85 12.89 -5.82 32.21
CA THR A 85 11.83 -5.16 32.98
C THR A 85 10.57 -4.97 32.12
N ILE A 86 9.43 -4.73 32.75
CA ILE A 86 8.17 -4.40 32.05
C ILE A 86 8.39 -3.22 31.08
N ASP A 87 9.13 -2.19 31.51
CA ASP A 87 9.40 -1.00 30.70
C ASP A 87 10.30 -1.33 29.51
N SER A 88 11.37 -2.11 29.71
CA SER A 88 12.26 -2.53 28.62
C SER A 88 11.53 -3.37 27.56
N VAL A 89 10.60 -4.25 27.99
CA VAL A 89 9.80 -5.05 27.06
C VAL A 89 8.81 -4.16 26.30
N ASN A 90 8.15 -3.22 26.98
CA ASN A 90 7.27 -2.24 26.33
C ASN A 90 8.02 -1.35 25.32
N GLU A 91 9.24 -0.95 25.64
CA GLU A 91 10.10 -0.18 24.75
C GLU A 91 10.42 -0.96 23.46
N VAL A 92 10.81 -2.24 23.59
CA VAL A 92 11.07 -3.11 22.44
C VAL A 92 9.80 -3.32 21.60
N ILE A 93 8.65 -3.53 22.23
CA ILE A 93 7.35 -3.59 21.51
C ILE A 93 7.10 -2.28 20.75
N GLY A 94 7.38 -1.14 21.38
CA GLY A 94 7.30 0.17 20.75
C GLY A 94 8.22 0.30 19.53
N HIS A 95 9.48 -0.14 19.65
CA HIS A 95 10.44 -0.15 18.55
C HIS A 95 10.01 -1.05 17.40
N VAL A 96 9.48 -2.25 17.67
CA VAL A 96 8.92 -3.14 16.65
C VAL A 96 7.76 -2.49 15.90
N LYS A 97 6.84 -1.82 16.61
CA LYS A 97 5.73 -1.09 15.98
C LYS A 97 6.22 0.04 15.09
N SER A 98 7.18 0.83 15.57
CA SER A 98 7.79 1.93 14.81
C SER A 98 8.55 1.42 13.58
N ALA A 99 9.32 0.34 13.73
CA ALA A 99 10.04 -0.31 12.64
C ALA A 99 9.09 -0.82 11.54
N LEU A 100 7.98 -1.46 11.94
CA LEU A 100 6.92 -1.87 11.01
C LEU A 100 6.31 -0.67 10.27
N LEU A 101 5.92 0.37 10.98
CA LEU A 101 5.33 1.58 10.39
C LEU A 101 6.30 2.24 9.39
N LEU A 102 7.57 2.37 9.77
CA LEU A 102 8.60 2.93 8.91
C LEU A 102 8.79 2.09 7.64
N HIS A 103 8.90 0.77 7.78
CA HIS A 103 9.04 -0.14 6.65
C HIS A 103 7.86 -0.03 5.68
N LEU A 104 6.63 -0.01 6.20
CA LEU A 104 5.43 0.12 5.39
C LEU A 104 5.35 1.48 4.68
N GLN A 105 5.70 2.57 5.37
CA GLN A 105 5.76 3.92 4.78
C GLN A 105 6.77 3.98 3.64
N GLN A 106 7.99 3.50 3.86
CA GLN A 106 9.02 3.42 2.82
C GLN A 106 8.57 2.56 1.63
N THR A 107 7.92 1.43 1.91
CA THR A 107 7.40 0.53 0.85
C THR A 107 6.39 1.26 -0.02
N VAL A 108 5.49 2.07 0.56
CA VAL A 108 4.53 2.88 -0.21
C VAL A 108 5.22 4.00 -0.96
N ASP A 109 6.10 4.77 -0.31
CA ASP A 109 6.77 5.92 -0.91
C ASP A 109 7.71 5.54 -2.06
N LEU A 110 8.30 4.35 -2.04
CA LEU A 110 9.18 3.85 -3.11
C LEU A 110 8.44 3.09 -4.22
N ALA A 111 7.19 2.67 -3.98
CA ALA A 111 6.46 1.86 -4.94
C ALA A 111 5.89 2.69 -6.09
N ILE A 112 6.55 2.63 -7.25
CA ILE A 112 6.15 3.32 -8.50
C ILE A 112 4.67 3.08 -8.87
N ARG A 113 4.11 1.93 -8.48
CA ARG A 113 2.72 1.51 -8.76
C ARG A 113 1.64 2.18 -7.92
N LEU A 114 2.02 2.99 -6.93
CA LEU A 114 1.11 3.53 -5.93
C LEU A 114 1.00 5.07 -5.98
N PRO A 115 0.95 5.73 -7.15
CA PRO A 115 1.02 7.20 -7.22
C PRO A 115 -0.10 7.88 -6.43
N ILE A 116 -1.31 7.31 -6.44
CA ILE A 116 -2.45 7.86 -5.71
C ILE A 116 -2.28 7.71 -4.19
N LEU A 117 -1.76 6.57 -3.71
CA LEU A 117 -1.50 6.39 -2.26
C LEU A 117 -0.34 7.25 -1.78
N GLN A 118 0.70 7.44 -2.60
CA GLN A 118 1.84 8.30 -2.29
C GLN A 118 1.44 9.77 -2.14
N LEU A 119 0.46 10.23 -2.90
CA LEU A 119 -0.02 11.61 -2.85
C LEU A 119 -1.20 11.80 -1.89
N ARG A 120 -1.69 10.71 -1.28
CA ARG A 120 -2.81 10.79 -0.36
C ARG A 120 -2.37 11.39 0.95
N LEU A 121 -3.08 12.42 1.36
CA LEU A 121 -2.98 13.04 2.68
C LEU A 121 -4.19 12.67 3.51
N ASP A 122 -3.98 12.35 4.79
CA ASP A 122 -5.09 12.17 5.70
C ASP A 122 -5.71 13.53 6.07
N PRO A 123 -7.04 13.59 6.27
CA PRO A 123 -7.66 14.78 6.83
C PRO A 123 -6.99 15.11 8.16
N LEU A 124 -6.65 16.38 8.38
CA LEU A 124 -6.13 16.86 9.66
C LEU A 124 -7.04 16.38 10.79
N GLY A 125 -6.48 15.64 11.75
CA GLY A 125 -7.16 15.38 13.01
C GLY A 125 -7.40 16.68 13.78
N GLU A 126 -8.38 16.70 14.70
CA GLU A 126 -8.56 17.84 15.61
C GLU A 126 -7.25 18.10 16.38
N GLY A 127 -6.69 19.30 16.22
CA GLY A 127 -5.42 19.70 16.84
C GLY A 127 -4.16 19.43 16.01
N GLU A 128 -4.26 18.79 14.85
CA GLU A 128 -3.11 18.61 13.96
C GLU A 128 -2.85 19.85 13.10
N LYS A 129 -1.58 20.28 13.03
CA LYS A 129 -1.16 21.44 12.22
C LYS A 129 -0.80 21.06 10.79
N PHE A 130 -0.49 19.79 10.53
CA PHE A 130 -0.01 19.30 9.24
C PHE A 130 -0.62 17.93 8.91
N PRO A 131 -1.09 17.72 7.66
CA PRO A 131 -1.65 16.43 7.27
C PRO A 131 -0.58 15.35 7.32
N ARG A 132 -0.93 14.20 7.91
CA ARG A 132 -0.03 13.04 8.02
C ARG A 132 -0.36 11.99 6.96
N LYS A 133 0.63 11.16 6.65
CA LYS A 133 0.44 9.90 5.92
C LYS A 133 0.39 8.78 6.94
N HIS A 134 -0.78 8.17 7.15
CA HIS A 134 -0.89 6.97 7.97
C HIS A 134 -0.98 5.72 7.09
N VAL A 135 0.05 4.89 7.02
CA VAL A 135 -0.05 3.64 6.24
C VAL A 135 -1.05 2.66 6.84
N LEU A 136 -1.13 2.60 8.18
CA LEU A 136 -2.04 1.72 8.92
C LEU A 136 -3.25 2.50 9.45
N LEU A 137 -4.15 2.88 8.55
CA LEU A 137 -5.43 3.50 8.91
C LEU A 137 -6.58 2.78 8.22
N PHE A 138 -7.65 2.51 8.96
CA PHE A 138 -8.89 2.03 8.34
C PHE A 138 -9.46 3.10 7.41
N ARG A 139 -9.78 2.70 6.17
CA ARG A 139 -10.10 3.66 5.12
C ARG A 139 -11.60 3.68 4.84
N LYS A 140 -12.19 4.88 4.87
CA LYS A 140 -13.63 5.09 4.63
C LYS A 140 -14.14 4.57 3.28
N TYR A 141 -13.28 4.47 2.26
CA TYR A 141 -13.69 3.88 0.99
C TYR A 141 -14.03 2.38 1.11
N LEU A 142 -13.56 1.70 2.16
CA LEU A 142 -13.94 0.31 2.45
C LEU A 142 -15.38 0.18 2.97
N GLU A 143 -16.00 1.29 3.38
CA GLU A 143 -17.39 1.35 3.84
C GLU A 143 -18.37 1.57 2.67
N ILE A 144 -17.88 1.80 1.44
CA ILE A 144 -18.75 2.01 0.27
C ILE A 144 -19.63 0.77 0.08
N PRO A 145 -20.98 0.89 0.09
CA PRO A 145 -21.88 -0.25 0.07
C PRO A 145 -21.73 -1.12 -1.19
N THR A 146 -21.56 -0.49 -2.34
CA THR A 146 -21.43 -1.17 -3.63
C THR A 146 -20.09 -1.89 -3.74
N LEU A 147 -20.12 -3.23 -3.75
CA LEU A 147 -18.91 -4.07 -3.87
C LEU A 147 -18.08 -3.73 -5.11
N LYS A 148 -18.73 -3.49 -6.25
CA LYS A 148 -18.06 -3.12 -7.50
C LYS A 148 -17.23 -1.84 -7.34
N HIS A 149 -17.83 -0.79 -6.78
CA HIS A 149 -17.16 0.50 -6.55
C HIS A 149 -15.99 0.35 -5.58
N ARG A 150 -16.21 -0.37 -4.47
CA ARG A 150 -15.16 -0.65 -3.48
C ARG A 150 -13.98 -1.40 -4.09
N ARG A 151 -14.25 -2.42 -4.91
CA ARG A 151 -13.23 -3.21 -5.61
C ARG A 151 -12.47 -2.36 -6.63
N ALA A 152 -13.17 -1.59 -7.47
CA ALA A 152 -12.55 -0.74 -8.48
C ALA A 152 -11.62 0.29 -7.82
N LEU A 153 -12.09 0.97 -6.78
CA LEU A 153 -11.27 1.94 -6.07
C LEU A 153 -10.08 1.30 -5.33
N THR A 154 -10.27 0.14 -4.71
CA THR A 154 -9.16 -0.59 -4.07
C THR A 154 -8.11 -1.00 -5.09
N ARG A 155 -8.53 -1.55 -6.24
CA ARG A 155 -7.66 -1.91 -7.37
C ARG A 155 -6.89 -0.70 -7.90
N LEU A 156 -7.55 0.46 -8.01
CA LEU A 156 -6.87 1.70 -8.40
C LEU A 156 -5.76 2.07 -7.40
N LEU A 157 -6.08 2.06 -6.11
CA LEU A 157 -5.14 2.48 -5.06
C LEU A 157 -3.94 1.55 -4.92
N VAL A 158 -4.10 0.25 -5.11
CA VAL A 158 -3.04 -0.76 -4.91
C VAL A 158 -2.26 -1.12 -6.18
N GLY A 159 -2.54 -0.48 -7.31
CA GLY A 159 -1.87 -0.76 -8.60
C GLY A 159 -2.30 -2.08 -9.24
N GLU A 160 -3.58 -2.46 -9.10
CA GLU A 160 -4.18 -3.67 -9.67
C GLU A 160 -5.33 -3.37 -10.64
N HIS A 161 -5.14 -2.35 -11.49
CA HIS A 161 -6.15 -1.82 -12.38
C HIS A 161 -5.88 -2.14 -13.87
N PRO A 162 -6.88 -1.98 -14.76
CA PRO A 162 -6.76 -2.35 -16.18
C PRO A 162 -5.96 -1.38 -17.06
N ILE A 163 -5.48 -0.25 -16.51
CA ILE A 163 -4.69 0.76 -17.21
C ILE A 163 -3.31 0.19 -17.62
N ALA A 164 -2.82 0.54 -18.81
CA ALA A 164 -1.63 -0.07 -19.41
C ALA A 164 -0.36 0.19 -18.60
N ILE A 165 -0.23 1.33 -17.90
CA ILE A 165 0.92 1.61 -17.03
C ILE A 165 1.21 0.47 -16.05
N GLU A 166 0.16 -0.16 -15.53
CA GLU A 166 0.24 -1.28 -14.57
C GLU A 166 0.19 -2.64 -15.27
N ARG A 167 -0.72 -2.82 -16.25
CA ARG A 167 -0.85 -4.12 -16.94
C ARG A 167 0.42 -4.50 -17.67
N LEU A 168 0.92 -3.62 -18.54
CA LEU A 168 2.10 -3.89 -19.37
C LEU A 168 3.42 -3.83 -18.58
N ARG A 169 3.42 -3.28 -17.35
CA ARG A 169 4.58 -3.41 -16.46
C ARG A 169 4.84 -4.87 -16.08
N ARG A 170 3.78 -5.67 -15.89
CA ARG A 170 3.90 -7.09 -15.52
C ARG A 170 4.55 -7.91 -16.63
N ASP A 171 4.38 -7.45 -17.87
CA ASP A 171 4.98 -8.02 -19.08
C ASP A 171 6.35 -7.42 -19.41
N ASN A 172 6.93 -6.62 -18.50
CA ASN A 172 8.22 -5.93 -18.64
C ASN A 172 8.32 -4.98 -19.84
N ILE A 173 7.19 -4.44 -20.32
CA ILE A 173 7.20 -3.42 -21.39
C ILE A 173 7.73 -2.08 -20.82
N PRO A 174 8.68 -1.40 -21.50
CA PRO A 174 9.18 -0.08 -21.08
C PRO A 174 8.06 0.94 -20.92
N ARG A 175 8.21 1.88 -19.97
CA ARG A 175 7.13 2.82 -19.60
C ARG A 175 6.68 3.66 -20.81
N GLU A 176 7.64 4.13 -21.58
CA GLU A 176 7.47 4.94 -22.79
C GLU A 176 6.69 4.24 -23.89
N TRP A 177 6.60 2.90 -23.86
CA TRP A 177 5.86 2.08 -24.83
C TRP A 177 4.47 1.68 -24.32
N ARG A 178 4.10 2.03 -23.08
CA ARG A 178 2.77 1.79 -22.52
C ARG A 178 1.81 2.87 -22.99
N ILE A 179 1.63 2.97 -24.31
CA ILE A 179 0.88 4.03 -24.97
C ILE A 179 -0.62 3.87 -24.73
N CYS A 180 -1.34 4.99 -24.63
CA CYS A 180 -2.79 5.02 -24.51
C CYS A 180 -3.46 4.29 -25.67
N ARG A 181 -4.28 3.28 -25.35
CA ARG A 181 -5.00 2.45 -26.32
C ARG A 181 -5.99 3.23 -27.18
N TYR A 182 -6.43 4.40 -26.70
CA TYR A 182 -7.37 5.28 -27.41
C TYR A 182 -6.63 6.36 -28.21
N CYS A 183 -5.64 7.03 -27.62
CA CYS A 183 -4.91 8.08 -28.32
C CYS A 183 -4.02 7.51 -29.42
N GLN A 184 -3.40 6.35 -29.19
CA GLN A 184 -2.47 5.67 -30.11
C GLN A 184 -1.39 6.62 -30.66
N ARG A 185 -0.88 7.52 -29.81
CA ARG A 185 0.14 8.51 -30.17
C ARG A 185 1.40 8.31 -29.34
N ARG A 186 2.53 8.39 -30.01
CA ARG A 186 3.84 8.30 -29.39
C ARG A 186 4.02 9.41 -28.35
N GLY A 187 4.48 9.04 -27.15
CA GLY A 187 4.66 9.96 -26.02
C GLY A 187 3.44 10.09 -25.11
N VAL A 188 2.25 9.61 -25.53
CA VAL A 188 1.05 9.61 -24.71
C VAL A 188 0.94 8.29 -23.93
N VAL A 189 1.54 8.27 -22.74
CA VAL A 189 1.50 7.10 -21.85
C VAL A 189 0.11 6.94 -21.24
N GLU A 190 -0.40 5.71 -21.22
CA GLU A 190 -1.63 5.34 -20.55
C GLU A 190 -1.41 5.23 -19.04
N ASP A 191 -1.34 6.35 -18.35
CA ASP A 191 -1.28 6.41 -16.88
C ASP A 191 -2.64 6.79 -16.25
N GLU A 192 -2.71 6.74 -14.91
CA GLU A 192 -3.94 7.00 -14.16
C GLU A 192 -4.47 8.40 -14.44
N ALA A 193 -3.58 9.40 -14.49
CA ALA A 193 -3.95 10.77 -14.80
C ALA A 193 -4.54 10.90 -16.20
N HIS A 194 -3.87 10.32 -17.19
CA HIS A 194 -4.29 10.38 -18.57
C HIS A 194 -5.69 9.77 -18.74
N ILE A 195 -5.88 8.53 -18.28
CA ILE A 195 -7.15 7.83 -18.43
C ILE A 195 -8.28 8.47 -17.63
N LEU A 196 -8.03 8.78 -16.35
CA LEU A 196 -9.09 9.28 -15.47
C LEU A 196 -9.47 10.72 -15.78
N LEU A 197 -8.56 11.56 -16.27
CA LEU A 197 -8.81 13.01 -16.28
C LEU A 197 -8.54 13.72 -17.62
N GLU A 198 -7.77 13.13 -18.54
CA GLU A 198 -7.22 13.90 -19.69
C GLU A 198 -7.52 13.29 -21.06
N CYS A 199 -7.80 12.00 -21.16
CA CYS A 199 -7.91 11.30 -22.44
C CYS A 199 -9.17 11.71 -23.21
N ILE A 200 -9.03 12.61 -24.18
CA ILE A 200 -10.11 13.08 -25.07
C ILE A 200 -10.36 12.18 -26.30
N SER A 201 -9.50 11.20 -26.57
CA SER A 201 -9.62 10.33 -27.75
C SER A 201 -10.69 9.24 -27.61
N SER A 202 -11.37 9.16 -26.47
CA SER A 202 -12.47 8.22 -26.22
C SER A 202 -13.68 8.97 -25.69
N HIS A 203 -14.75 9.01 -26.49
CA HIS A 203 -16.01 9.64 -26.09
C HIS A 203 -16.60 8.99 -24.84
N ALA A 204 -16.49 7.66 -24.69
CA ALA A 204 -16.98 6.97 -23.50
C ALA A 204 -16.26 7.43 -22.21
N LEU A 205 -14.95 7.65 -22.27
CA LEU A 205 -14.19 8.18 -21.13
C LEU A 205 -14.55 9.65 -20.87
N GLU A 206 -14.75 10.43 -21.93
CA GLU A 206 -15.18 11.83 -21.82
C GLU A 206 -16.56 11.97 -21.18
N ASP A 207 -17.52 11.18 -21.63
CA ASP A 207 -18.87 11.12 -21.06
C ASP A 207 -18.82 10.72 -19.57
N CYS A 208 -18.04 9.70 -19.22
CA CYS A 208 -17.84 9.31 -17.81
C CYS A 208 -17.27 10.45 -16.96
N ARG A 209 -16.29 11.20 -17.49
CA ARG A 209 -15.73 12.36 -16.78
C ARG A 209 -16.74 13.48 -16.62
N LEU A 210 -17.52 13.79 -17.64
CA LEU A 210 -18.56 14.82 -17.57
C LEU A 210 -19.64 14.45 -16.55
N GLN A 211 -20.08 13.19 -16.53
CA GLN A 211 -21.01 12.68 -15.52
C GLN A 211 -20.42 12.76 -14.11
N PHE A 212 -19.16 12.36 -13.95
CA PHE A 212 -18.45 12.46 -12.68
C PHE A 212 -18.38 13.92 -12.19
N ILE A 213 -17.94 14.86 -13.03
CA ILE A 213 -17.85 16.28 -12.70
C ILE A 213 -19.23 16.84 -12.35
N SER A 214 -20.26 16.52 -13.13
CA SER A 214 -21.64 16.92 -12.88
C SER A 214 -22.13 16.42 -11.52
N SER A 215 -21.87 15.14 -11.21
CA SER A 215 -22.24 14.53 -9.93
C SER A 215 -21.53 15.15 -8.73
N MET A 216 -20.37 15.77 -8.94
CA MET A 216 -19.60 16.46 -7.90
C MET A 216 -19.84 17.97 -7.84
N ALA A 217 -20.59 18.57 -8.76
CA ALA A 217 -20.64 20.03 -8.95
C ALA A 217 -20.97 20.81 -7.67
N GLY A 218 -21.90 20.31 -6.85
CA GLY A 218 -22.25 20.91 -5.55
C GLY A 218 -21.22 20.71 -4.43
N LEU A 219 -20.28 19.77 -4.61
CA LEU A 219 -19.25 19.39 -3.63
C LEU A 219 -17.87 19.97 -3.98
N LEU A 220 -17.64 20.39 -5.24
CA LEU A 220 -16.38 20.97 -5.70
C LEU A 220 -15.83 22.12 -4.83
N PRO A 221 -16.65 23.03 -4.26
CA PRO A 221 -16.16 24.04 -3.32
C PRO A 221 -15.54 23.47 -2.03
N LEU A 222 -15.99 22.28 -1.58
CA LEU A 222 -15.43 21.58 -0.43
C LEU A 222 -14.11 20.87 -0.78
N VAL A 223 -14.02 20.37 -2.00
CA VAL A 223 -12.87 19.62 -2.55
C VAL A 223 -11.67 20.56 -2.79
N THR A 224 -11.91 21.75 -3.34
CA THR A 224 -10.87 22.72 -3.74
C THR A 224 -10.29 23.58 -2.61
N ARG A 225 -10.95 23.60 -1.43
CA ARG A 225 -10.50 24.35 -0.23
C ARG A 225 -9.44 23.60 0.59
N ARG A 226 -9.26 22.29 0.37
CA ARG A 226 -8.34 21.45 1.16
C ARG A 226 -7.08 21.10 0.35
N THR A 227 -5.95 21.76 0.69
CA THR A 227 -4.56 21.27 0.58
C THR A 227 -3.83 21.33 -0.80
N PRO A 228 -2.54 20.88 -0.96
CA PRO A 228 -1.40 21.69 -1.42
C PRO A 228 -0.87 21.26 -2.81
N HIS A 229 -1.56 20.36 -3.50
CA HIS A 229 -1.09 19.70 -4.74
C HIS A 229 -1.88 20.15 -5.97
N ARG A 230 -2.29 21.42 -6.05
CA ARG A 230 -3.14 21.93 -7.14
C ARG A 230 -2.56 21.67 -8.54
N GLU A 231 -1.24 21.54 -8.64
CA GLU A 231 -0.52 21.37 -9.91
C GLU A 231 -0.35 19.89 -10.31
N HIS A 232 -0.70 18.93 -9.45
CA HIS A 232 -0.57 17.52 -9.80
C HIS A 232 -1.72 17.06 -10.69
N ARG A 233 -1.42 16.27 -11.74
CA ARG A 233 -2.41 15.75 -12.70
C ARG A 233 -3.55 14.96 -12.04
N LEU A 234 -3.27 14.28 -10.92
CA LEU A 234 -4.25 13.51 -10.11
C LEU A 234 -4.94 14.29 -8.98
N SER A 235 -4.74 15.61 -8.88
CA SER A 235 -5.19 16.42 -7.74
C SER A 235 -6.68 16.27 -7.44
N LEU A 236 -7.54 16.27 -8.48
CA LEU A 236 -8.98 16.12 -8.34
C LEU A 236 -9.36 14.79 -7.66
N ILE A 237 -8.76 13.69 -8.10
CA ILE A 237 -9.02 12.36 -7.54
C ILE A 237 -8.54 12.28 -6.09
N ILE A 238 -7.36 12.80 -5.79
CA ILE A 238 -6.79 12.80 -4.43
C ILE A 238 -7.68 13.59 -3.46
N GLN A 239 -8.13 14.78 -3.86
CA GLN A 239 -9.00 15.61 -3.04
C GLN A 239 -10.37 14.96 -2.83
N ALA A 240 -10.95 14.39 -3.88
CA ALA A 240 -12.22 13.68 -3.80
C ALA A 240 -12.12 12.38 -2.98
N LEU A 241 -10.93 11.78 -2.86
CA LEU A 241 -10.67 10.65 -1.96
C LEU A 241 -10.54 11.01 -0.48
N ALA A 242 -10.34 12.30 -0.16
CA ALA A 242 -10.21 12.80 1.20
C ALA A 242 -11.56 13.24 1.81
N CYS A 243 -12.58 13.45 0.98
CA CYS A 243 -13.91 13.90 1.38
C CYS A 243 -14.90 12.72 1.37
N LYS A 244 -15.60 12.50 2.49
CA LYS A 244 -16.49 11.33 2.67
C LYS A 244 -17.66 11.38 1.68
N GLU A 245 -18.15 12.58 1.44
CA GLU A 245 -19.29 12.91 0.59
C GLU A 245 -18.99 12.59 -0.89
N THR A 246 -17.72 12.68 -1.31
CA THR A 246 -17.31 12.41 -2.70
C THR A 246 -16.84 10.98 -2.95
N LEU A 247 -16.60 10.17 -1.90
CA LEU A 247 -16.08 8.81 -2.06
C LEU A 247 -16.92 7.92 -2.97
N GLY A 248 -18.26 8.00 -2.85
CA GLY A 248 -19.18 7.23 -3.68
C GLY A 248 -19.07 7.61 -5.16
N HIS A 249 -18.96 8.91 -5.44
CA HIS A 249 -18.84 9.46 -6.79
C HIS A 249 -17.52 9.03 -7.46
N VAL A 250 -16.40 9.16 -6.75
CA VAL A 250 -15.09 8.73 -7.26
C VAL A 250 -15.08 7.23 -7.52
N ALA A 251 -15.63 6.43 -6.61
CA ALA A 251 -15.61 4.99 -6.74
C ALA A 251 -16.53 4.48 -7.86
N GLY A 252 -17.67 5.14 -8.10
CA GLY A 252 -18.52 4.89 -9.26
C GLY A 252 -17.81 5.23 -10.56
N PHE A 253 -17.28 6.46 -10.65
CA PHE A 253 -16.51 6.91 -11.80
C PHE A 253 -15.35 5.97 -12.17
N VAL A 254 -14.56 5.54 -11.18
CA VAL A 254 -13.45 4.60 -11.40
C VAL A 254 -13.95 3.22 -11.86
N ALA A 255 -15.10 2.77 -11.35
CA ALA A 255 -15.70 1.51 -11.78
C ALA A 255 -16.15 1.57 -13.24
N ASP A 256 -16.81 2.67 -13.65
CA ASP A 256 -17.30 2.85 -15.02
C ASP A 256 -16.13 2.97 -16.01
N VAL A 257 -15.07 3.71 -15.64
CA VAL A 257 -13.83 3.74 -16.42
C VAL A 257 -13.22 2.34 -16.56
N PHE A 258 -13.22 1.53 -15.50
CA PHE A 258 -12.68 0.18 -15.57
C PHE A 258 -13.49 -0.73 -16.49
N ASP A 259 -14.83 -0.62 -16.49
CA ASP A 259 -15.67 -1.35 -17.44
C ASP A 259 -15.32 -0.99 -18.89
N ILE A 260 -15.14 0.30 -19.19
CA ILE A 260 -14.74 0.77 -20.53
C ILE A 260 -13.40 0.15 -20.94
N LEU A 261 -12.43 0.11 -20.02
CA LEU A 261 -11.11 -0.47 -20.25
C LEU A 261 -11.10 -2.00 -20.32
N GLU A 262 -12.10 -2.68 -19.76
CA GLU A 262 -12.22 -4.14 -19.86
C GLU A 262 -12.69 -4.58 -21.25
N VAL A 263 -13.42 -3.72 -21.97
CA VAL A 263 -13.89 -3.99 -23.35
C VAL A 263 -12.78 -3.82 -24.39
N THR A 264 -11.88 -2.85 -24.21
CA THR A 264 -10.79 -2.57 -25.16
C THR A 264 -9.46 -2.93 -24.52
N PRO A 265 -8.69 -3.93 -25.01
CA PRO A 265 -7.42 -4.30 -24.39
C PRO A 265 -6.33 -3.19 -24.53
N PRO A 266 -5.28 -3.20 -23.68
CA PRO A 266 -4.13 -2.31 -23.84
C PRO A 266 -3.47 -2.47 -25.21
N LEU A 267 -2.94 -1.37 -25.76
CA LEU A 267 -2.10 -1.42 -26.96
C LEU A 267 -0.72 -1.99 -26.59
N GLU A 268 -0.38 -3.15 -27.15
CA GLU A 268 0.91 -3.81 -26.91
C GLU A 268 1.94 -3.40 -27.96
N ILE A 269 2.89 -2.57 -27.57
CA ILE A 269 4.06 -2.22 -28.38
C ILE A 269 5.24 -3.04 -27.87
N ARG A 270 5.80 -3.91 -28.73
CA ARG A 270 6.88 -4.84 -28.38
C ARG A 270 8.17 -4.61 -29.17
N SER A 271 8.15 -3.70 -30.15
CA SER A 271 9.34 -3.35 -30.93
C SER A 271 9.43 -1.85 -31.19
N VAL A 272 10.63 -1.40 -31.58
CA VAL A 272 10.88 0.01 -31.93
C VAL A 272 10.13 0.39 -33.20
N GLU A 273 10.02 -0.52 -34.16
CA GLU A 273 9.30 -0.30 -35.42
C GLU A 273 7.83 0.01 -35.14
N GLN A 274 7.16 -0.82 -34.33
CA GLN A 274 5.78 -0.59 -33.90
C GLN A 274 5.62 0.75 -33.16
N TYR A 275 6.61 1.14 -32.36
CA TYR A 275 6.60 2.42 -31.65
C TYR A 275 6.75 3.62 -32.60
N LEU A 276 7.55 3.47 -33.66
CA LEU A 276 7.80 4.51 -34.65
C LEU A 276 6.68 4.65 -35.69
N GLU A 277 5.87 3.60 -35.89
CA GLU A 277 4.66 3.64 -36.71
C GLU A 277 3.57 4.55 -36.14
N LEU A 278 3.59 4.82 -34.83
CA LEU A 278 2.63 5.71 -34.19
C LEU A 278 2.96 7.18 -34.45
N ASP A 279 1.90 7.97 -34.70
CA ASP A 279 2.01 9.42 -34.85
C ASP A 279 2.65 10.04 -33.60
N ALA A 280 3.60 10.94 -33.83
CA ALA A 280 4.22 11.71 -32.76
C ALA A 280 3.20 12.67 -32.14
N TYR A 281 3.09 12.68 -30.81
CA TYR A 281 2.36 13.73 -30.11
C TYR A 281 3.14 15.04 -30.20
N TRP A 282 2.72 15.94 -31.11
CA TRP A 282 3.19 17.31 -31.14
C TRP A 282 2.27 18.14 -30.24
N HIS A 283 2.82 18.71 -29.17
CA HIS A 283 2.14 19.78 -28.43
C HIS A 283 1.91 20.94 -29.41
N VAL A 284 0.64 21.18 -29.77
CA VAL A 284 0.19 22.46 -30.33
C VAL A 284 -0.30 23.30 -29.18
#